data_AF-A0A7W1J2D1-F1
#
_entry.id   AF-A0A7W1J2D1-F1
#
_cell.length_a   1.000
_cell.length_b   1.000
_cell.length_c   1.000
_cell.angle_alpha   90.00
_cell.angle_beta   90.00
_cell.angle_gamma   90.00
#
_symmetry.space_group_name_H-M   'P 1'
#
loop_
_entity.id
_entity.type
_entity.pdbx_description
1 polymer ?
#
loop_
_entity_poly.entity_id
_entity_poly.type
_entity_poly.pdbx_seq_one_letter_code
_entity_poly.pdbx_strand_id
1 'polypeptide(L)'
;MSEDAWREGARNRRKGLARRRELELARERSRIRFAAAWATAIRQEELARKREQTRKRKLADEAAAWKRFVQTEQRQLQLRKNGQLAGLLGEPLPGEFPAMLRRLVSEDQIQAERGLVALMSGGKTFYKDIHDLAPEDMPARIAANRLRTTWLKERRDGWLGRGEIQP
;
A
#
# COMPACT_ATOMS: atom_id res chain seq x y z
N MET A 1 40.89 -23.29 -77.64
CA MET A 1 40.03 -22.75 -76.56
C MET A 1 40.66 -21.46 -76.08
N SER A 2 39.95 -20.33 -76.20
CA SER A 2 40.54 -18.99 -76.02
C SER A 2 40.77 -18.64 -74.55
N GLU A 3 41.88 -17.95 -74.26
CA GLU A 3 42.30 -17.51 -72.92
C GLU A 3 41.23 -16.64 -72.24
N ASP A 4 40.43 -15.92 -73.03
CA ASP A 4 39.30 -15.11 -72.58
C ASP A 4 38.17 -15.93 -71.97
N ALA A 5 37.86 -17.11 -72.53
CA ALA A 5 36.83 -18.01 -71.98
C ALA A 5 37.24 -18.55 -70.60
N TRP A 6 38.54 -18.78 -70.38
CA TRP A 6 39.09 -19.16 -69.08
C TRP A 6 39.05 -18.01 -68.07
N ARG A 7 39.38 -16.78 -68.48
CA ARG A 7 39.30 -15.57 -67.66
C ARG A 7 37.86 -15.23 -67.27
N GLU A 8 36.92 -15.45 -68.17
CA GLU A 8 35.49 -15.23 -67.94
C GLU A 8 34.88 -16.29 -67.02
N GLY A 9 35.22 -17.57 -67.23
CA GLY A 9 34.87 -18.65 -66.30
C GLY A 9 35.45 -18.45 -64.89
N ALA A 10 36.69 -17.96 -64.78
CA ALA A 10 37.31 -17.61 -63.50
C ALA A 10 36.62 -16.42 -62.81
N ARG A 11 36.21 -15.38 -63.57
CA ARG A 11 35.45 -14.23 -63.05
C ARG A 11 34.07 -14.66 -62.55
N ASN A 12 33.34 -15.49 -63.29
CA ASN A 12 32.02 -15.97 -62.87
C ASN A 12 32.08 -16.87 -61.64
N ARG A 13 33.11 -17.73 -61.52
CA ARG A 13 33.35 -18.51 -60.30
C ARG A 13 33.66 -17.62 -59.09
N ARG A 14 34.50 -16.58 -59.26
CA ARG A 14 34.78 -15.60 -58.19
C ARG A 14 33.53 -14.82 -57.77
N LYS A 15 32.69 -14.39 -58.72
CA LYS A 15 31.41 -13.72 -58.44
C LYS A 15 30.42 -14.64 -57.73
N GLY A 16 30.33 -15.92 -58.14
CA GLY A 16 29.47 -16.92 -57.49
C GLY A 16 29.90 -17.22 -56.06
N LEU A 17 31.21 -17.34 -55.81
CA LEU A 17 31.77 -17.52 -54.47
C LEU A 17 31.55 -16.29 -53.58
N ALA A 18 31.71 -15.08 -54.12
CA ALA A 18 31.43 -13.84 -53.39
C ALA A 18 29.94 -13.75 -52.97
N ARG A 19 29.01 -14.03 -53.89
CA ARG A 19 27.57 -14.07 -53.59
C ARG A 19 27.21 -15.12 -52.54
N ARG A 20 27.83 -16.31 -52.57
CA ARG A 20 27.61 -17.35 -51.55
C ARG A 20 28.08 -16.88 -50.16
N ARG A 21 29.26 -16.28 -50.06
CA ARG A 21 29.78 -15.70 -48.81
C ARG A 21 28.87 -14.59 -48.29
N GLU A 22 28.36 -13.73 -49.17
CA GLU A 22 27.45 -12.66 -48.79
C GLU A 22 26.12 -13.19 -48.24
N LEU A 23 25.54 -14.21 -48.88
CA LEU A 23 24.33 -14.88 -48.39
C LEU A 23 24.56 -15.58 -47.04
N GLU A 24 25.72 -16.18 -46.85
CA GLU A 24 26.10 -16.82 -45.59
C GLU A 24 26.23 -15.79 -44.46
N LEU A 25 26.92 -14.68 -44.70
CA LEU A 25 27.00 -13.55 -43.76
C LEU A 25 25.63 -12.95 -43.46
N ALA A 26 24.75 -12.82 -44.46
CA ALA A 26 23.38 -12.33 -44.26
C ALA A 26 22.54 -13.28 -43.39
N ARG A 27 22.71 -14.60 -43.55
CA ARG A 27 22.07 -15.62 -42.71
C ARG A 27 22.62 -15.58 -41.29
N GLU A 28 23.93 -15.45 -41.12
CA GLU A 28 24.57 -15.36 -39.81
C GLU A 28 24.14 -14.10 -39.05
N ARG A 29 24.13 -12.94 -39.71
CA ARG A 29 23.56 -11.70 -39.14
C ARG A 29 22.09 -11.84 -38.75
N SER A 30 21.31 -12.58 -39.54
CA SER A 30 19.90 -12.82 -39.23
C SER A 30 19.74 -13.76 -38.03
N ARG A 31 20.58 -14.79 -37.91
CA ARG A 31 20.63 -15.66 -36.73
C ARG A 31 21.00 -14.89 -35.47
N ILE A 32 22.02 -14.03 -35.53
CA ILE A 32 22.44 -13.20 -34.39
C ILE A 32 21.31 -12.26 -33.95
N ARG A 33 20.65 -11.57 -34.91
CA ARG A 33 19.50 -10.70 -34.60
C ARG A 33 18.35 -11.48 -33.97
N PHE A 34 18.05 -12.66 -34.49
CA PHE A 34 17.00 -13.51 -33.95
C PHE A 34 17.35 -14.00 -32.53
N ALA A 35 18.58 -14.46 -32.30
CA ALA A 35 19.05 -14.86 -30.98
C ALA A 35 19.00 -13.70 -29.97
N ALA A 36 19.39 -12.49 -30.38
CA ALA A 36 19.28 -11.29 -29.56
C ALA A 36 17.82 -10.95 -29.23
N ALA A 37 16.92 -11.00 -30.22
CA ALA A 37 15.49 -10.78 -30.02
C ALA A 37 14.89 -11.82 -29.05
N TRP A 38 15.26 -13.09 -29.19
CA TRP A 38 14.86 -14.15 -28.27
C TRP A 38 15.35 -13.90 -26.84
N ALA A 39 16.63 -13.54 -26.67
CA ALA A 39 17.18 -13.20 -25.37
C ALA A 39 16.45 -12.00 -24.73
N THR A 40 16.07 -10.99 -25.54
CA THR A 40 15.26 -9.87 -25.04
C THR A 40 13.85 -10.28 -24.66
N ALA A 41 13.20 -11.17 -25.42
CA ALA A 41 11.86 -11.66 -25.13
C ALA A 41 11.82 -12.45 -23.80
N ILE A 42 12.80 -13.34 -23.58
CA ILE A 42 12.96 -14.08 -22.33
C ILE A 42 13.13 -13.10 -21.16
N ARG A 43 14.00 -12.08 -21.30
CA ARG A 43 14.20 -11.06 -20.27
C ARG A 43 12.92 -10.27 -19.96
N GLN A 44 12.14 -9.91 -20.98
CA GLN A 44 10.85 -9.23 -20.80
C GLN A 44 9.85 -10.12 -20.06
N GLU A 45 9.81 -11.41 -20.39
CA GLU A 45 8.96 -12.37 -19.72
C GLU A 45 9.33 -12.54 -18.24
N GLU A 46 10.63 -12.65 -17.93
CA GLU A 46 11.12 -12.69 -16.55
C GLU A 46 10.74 -11.43 -15.75
N LEU A 47 10.88 -10.24 -16.36
CA LEU A 47 10.48 -8.98 -15.73
C LEU A 47 8.96 -8.93 -15.50
N ALA A 48 8.16 -9.41 -16.46
CA ALA A 48 6.71 -9.51 -16.31
C ALA A 48 6.34 -10.45 -15.16
N ARG A 49 6.96 -11.63 -15.08
CA ARG A 49 6.77 -12.58 -13.97
C ARG A 49 7.16 -11.97 -12.63
N LYS A 50 8.29 -11.26 -12.55
CA LYS A 50 8.71 -10.55 -11.33
C LYS A 50 7.71 -9.47 -10.91
N ARG A 51 7.23 -8.65 -11.85
CA ARG A 51 6.21 -7.63 -11.58
C ARG A 51 4.92 -8.25 -11.06
N GLU A 52 4.48 -9.34 -11.67
CA GLU A 52 3.28 -10.06 -11.25
C GLU A 52 3.45 -10.65 -9.84
N GLN A 53 4.60 -11.24 -9.55
CA GLN A 53 4.91 -11.74 -8.21
C GLN A 53 4.92 -10.60 -7.17
N THR A 54 5.52 -9.46 -7.49
CA THR A 54 5.51 -8.28 -6.60
C THR A 54 4.10 -7.76 -6.37
N ARG A 55 3.25 -7.71 -7.40
CA ARG A 55 1.83 -7.33 -7.25
C ARG A 55 1.08 -8.30 -6.34
N LYS A 56 1.22 -9.61 -6.56
CA LYS A 56 0.61 -10.64 -5.71
C LYS A 56 1.07 -10.53 -4.26
N ARG A 57 2.37 -10.31 -4.03
CA ARG A 57 2.91 -10.08 -2.68
C ARG A 57 2.30 -8.84 -2.04
N LYS A 58 2.26 -7.72 -2.76
CA LYS A 58 1.67 -6.47 -2.27
C LYS A 58 0.19 -6.65 -1.88
N LEU A 59 -0.60 -7.31 -2.72
CA LEU A 59 -2.00 -7.62 -2.42
C LEU A 59 -2.15 -8.52 -1.19
N ALA A 60 -1.29 -9.53 -1.04
CA ALA A 60 -1.28 -10.40 0.13
C ALA A 60 -0.90 -9.64 1.41
N ASP A 61 0.08 -8.74 1.33
CA ASP A 61 0.53 -7.90 2.44
C ASP A 61 -0.58 -6.92 2.86
N GLU A 62 -1.25 -6.27 1.90
CA GLU A 62 -2.40 -5.38 2.13
C GLU A 62 -3.56 -6.13 2.80
N ALA A 63 -3.91 -7.32 2.30
CA ALA A 63 -4.95 -8.15 2.90
C ALA A 63 -4.59 -8.59 4.34
N ALA A 64 -3.33 -8.94 4.58
CA ALA A 64 -2.84 -9.31 5.91
C ALA A 64 -2.81 -8.12 6.87
N ALA A 65 -2.47 -6.92 6.38
CA ALA A 65 -2.53 -5.69 7.16
C ALA A 65 -3.97 -5.35 7.55
N TRP A 66 -4.90 -5.42 6.59
CA TRP A 66 -6.34 -5.22 6.82
C TRP A 66 -6.89 -6.18 7.87
N LYS A 67 -6.61 -7.49 7.74
CA LYS A 67 -7.05 -8.50 8.71
C LYS A 67 -6.56 -8.19 10.12
N ARG A 68 -5.28 -7.82 10.28
CA ARG A 68 -4.69 -7.45 11.58
C ARG A 68 -5.31 -6.17 12.14
N PHE A 69 -5.63 -5.21 11.27
CA PHE A 69 -6.30 -3.99 11.63
C PHE A 69 -7.71 -4.27 12.20
N VAL A 70 -8.55 -4.99 11.46
CA VAL A 70 -9.92 -5.33 11.91
C VAL A 70 -9.91 -6.10 13.23
N GLN A 71 -9.01 -7.07 13.39
CA GLN A 71 -8.85 -7.79 14.66
C GLN A 71 -8.48 -6.86 15.83
N THR A 72 -7.65 -5.85 15.57
CA THR A 72 -7.28 -4.87 16.59
C THR A 72 -8.45 -3.96 16.92
N GLU A 73 -9.20 -3.49 15.94
CA GLU A 73 -10.40 -2.69 16.15
C GLU A 73 -11.48 -3.44 16.92
N GLN A 74 -11.69 -4.74 16.64
CA GLN A 74 -12.59 -5.59 17.41
C GLN A 74 -12.16 -5.67 18.89
N ARG A 75 -10.86 -5.89 19.15
CA ARG A 75 -10.34 -5.88 20.52
C ARG A 75 -10.54 -4.52 21.20
N GLN A 76 -10.30 -3.42 20.49
CA GLN A 76 -10.50 -2.07 21.03
C GLN A 76 -11.98 -1.80 21.35
N LEU A 77 -12.92 -2.27 20.52
CA LEU A 77 -14.34 -2.19 20.83
C LEU A 77 -14.68 -2.97 22.11
N GLN A 78 -14.14 -4.18 22.30
CA GLN A 78 -14.36 -4.94 23.53
C GLN A 78 -13.83 -4.20 24.77
N LEU A 79 -12.64 -3.59 24.67
CA LEU A 79 -12.11 -2.76 25.75
C LEU A 79 -13.02 -1.56 26.05
N ARG A 80 -13.50 -0.87 25.02
CA ARG A 80 -14.43 0.26 25.17
C ARG A 80 -15.76 -0.16 25.79
N LYS A 81 -16.35 -1.28 25.37
CA LYS A 81 -17.54 -1.89 26.01
C LYS A 81 -17.31 -2.10 27.50
N ASN A 82 -16.14 -2.61 27.85
CA ASN A 82 -15.75 -2.88 29.23
C ASN A 82 -15.34 -1.62 30.03
N GLY A 83 -15.58 -0.42 29.51
CA GLY A 83 -15.37 0.83 30.24
C GLY A 83 -13.92 1.31 30.27
N GLN A 84 -13.09 0.92 29.30
CA GLN A 84 -11.70 1.40 29.18
C GLN A 84 -11.60 2.93 29.30
N LEU A 85 -12.55 3.68 28.72
CA LEU A 85 -12.53 5.14 28.80
C LEU A 85 -12.63 5.66 30.24
N ALA A 86 -13.46 5.04 31.09
CA ALA A 86 -13.58 5.44 32.49
C ALA A 86 -12.23 5.30 33.22
N GLY A 87 -11.55 4.18 33.01
CA GLY A 87 -10.22 3.94 33.58
C GLY A 87 -9.16 4.93 33.08
N LEU A 88 -9.26 5.36 31.81
CA LEU A 88 -8.34 6.35 31.24
C LEU A 88 -8.62 7.78 31.71
N LEU A 89 -9.88 8.11 32.00
CA LEU A 89 -10.24 9.41 32.54
C LEU A 89 -9.91 9.53 34.03
N GLY A 90 -10.06 8.45 34.80
CA GLY A 90 -9.84 8.50 36.24
C GLY A 90 -10.74 9.52 36.93
N GLU A 91 -10.22 10.17 37.98
CA GLU A 91 -10.97 11.17 38.71
C GLU A 91 -11.14 12.49 37.90
N PRO A 92 -12.23 13.23 38.14
CA PRO A 92 -12.41 14.56 37.58
C PRO A 92 -11.30 15.52 38.01
N LEU A 93 -10.79 16.33 37.08
CA LEU A 93 -9.82 17.39 37.38
C LEU A 93 -10.53 18.66 37.89
N PRO A 94 -9.83 19.58 38.58
CA PRO A 94 -10.42 20.86 38.99
C PRO A 94 -11.03 21.62 37.81
N GLY A 95 -12.28 22.07 37.97
CA GLY A 95 -13.04 22.75 36.92
C GLY A 95 -13.78 21.82 35.95
N GLU A 96 -13.56 20.51 36.00
CA GLU A 96 -14.35 19.56 35.23
C GLU A 96 -15.61 19.14 35.98
N PHE A 97 -16.70 18.93 35.22
CA PHE A 97 -17.95 18.47 35.76
C PHE A 97 -18.01 16.93 35.76
N PRO A 98 -18.09 16.26 36.93
CA PRO A 98 -18.12 14.79 37.00
C PRO A 98 -19.27 14.17 36.19
N ALA A 99 -20.42 14.85 36.13
CA ALA A 99 -21.57 14.41 35.33
C ALA A 99 -21.28 14.40 33.83
N MET A 100 -20.46 15.33 33.33
CA MET A 100 -20.07 15.40 31.92
C MET A 100 -19.14 14.24 31.55
N LEU A 101 -18.18 13.90 32.43
CA LEU A 101 -17.29 12.75 32.24
C LEU A 101 -18.08 11.43 32.24
N ARG A 102 -19.04 11.26 33.18
CA ARG A 102 -19.92 10.09 33.20
C ARG A 102 -20.73 9.94 31.91
N ARG A 103 -21.24 11.05 31.36
CA ARG A 103 -21.95 11.06 30.08
C ARG A 103 -21.03 10.64 28.93
N LEU A 104 -19.80 11.15 28.89
CA LEU A 104 -18.81 10.78 27.86
C LEU A 104 -18.48 9.28 27.90
N VAL A 105 -18.27 8.73 29.09
CA VAL A 105 -18.03 7.29 29.29
C VAL A 105 -19.23 6.46 28.80
N SER A 106 -20.44 6.85 29.21
CA SER A 106 -21.67 6.14 28.83
C SER A 106 -21.88 6.15 27.32
N GLU A 107 -21.69 7.29 26.67
CA GLU A 107 -21.81 7.41 25.22
C GLU A 107 -20.75 6.56 24.49
N ASP A 108 -19.50 6.56 24.98
CA ASP A 108 -18.44 5.72 24.39
C ASP A 108 -18.75 4.22 24.49
N GLN A 109 -19.30 3.79 25.63
CA GLN A 109 -19.75 2.41 25.84
C GLN A 109 -20.90 2.05 24.92
N ILE A 110 -21.95 2.88 24.83
CA ILE A 110 -23.10 2.67 23.93
C ILE A 110 -22.64 2.56 22.47
N GLN A 111 -21.74 3.45 22.04
CA GLN A 111 -21.16 3.40 20.70
C GLN A 111 -20.37 2.10 20.48
N ALA A 112 -19.56 1.71 21.46
CA ALA A 112 -18.79 0.48 21.37
C ALA A 112 -19.68 -0.77 21.33
N GLU A 113 -20.72 -0.83 22.15
CA GLU A 113 -21.75 -1.87 22.19
C GLU A 113 -22.40 -2.07 20.83
N ARG A 114 -22.76 -0.95 20.19
CA ARG A 114 -23.30 -0.89 18.82
C ARG A 114 -22.27 -1.20 17.72
N GLY A 115 -21.02 -1.49 18.05
CA GLY A 115 -19.98 -1.81 17.07
C GLY A 115 -19.42 -0.59 16.33
N LEU A 116 -19.70 0.62 16.81
CA LEU A 116 -19.34 1.86 16.12
C LEU A 116 -17.90 2.28 16.39
N VAL A 117 -17.18 2.57 15.30
CA VAL A 117 -15.87 3.20 15.33
C VAL A 117 -15.94 4.63 14.82
N ALA A 118 -15.15 5.51 15.42
CA ALA A 118 -15.00 6.88 14.96
C ALA A 118 -14.01 6.93 13.79
N LEU A 119 -14.38 7.65 12.74
CA LEU A 119 -13.58 7.98 11.57
C LEU A 119 -13.43 9.49 11.49
N MET A 120 -12.24 9.97 11.14
CA MET A 120 -11.98 11.40 10.99
C MET A 120 -11.59 11.71 9.54
N SER A 121 -12.37 12.55 8.88
CA SER A 121 -12.10 13.03 7.52
C SER A 121 -12.52 14.49 7.39
N GLY A 122 -11.70 15.31 6.73
CA GLY A 122 -12.00 16.73 6.52
C GLY A 122 -12.25 17.52 7.81
N GLY A 123 -11.59 17.16 8.91
CA GLY A 123 -11.76 17.80 10.23
C GLY A 123 -13.06 17.44 10.96
N LYS A 124 -13.86 16.52 10.41
CA LYS A 124 -15.10 16.05 11.04
C LYS A 124 -14.97 14.60 11.48
N THR A 125 -15.58 14.29 12.62
CA THR A 125 -15.71 12.93 13.13
C THR A 125 -17.07 12.38 12.77
N PHE A 126 -17.10 11.19 12.17
CA PHE A 126 -18.30 10.43 11.88
C PHE A 126 -18.13 8.99 12.37
N TYR A 127 -19.23 8.25 12.48
CA TYR A 127 -19.24 6.91 13.02
C TYR A 127 -19.67 5.90 11.98
N LYS A 128 -19.01 4.74 11.99
CA LYS A 128 -19.30 3.63 11.09
C LYS A 128 -19.27 2.31 11.86
N ASP A 129 -20.12 1.38 11.48
CA ASP A 129 -20.08 0.02 12.04
C ASP A 129 -18.78 -0.68 11.63
N ILE A 130 -18.20 -1.46 12.53
CA ILE A 130 -16.97 -2.22 12.27
C ILE A 130 -17.12 -3.22 11.11
N HIS A 131 -18.30 -3.75 10.88
CA HIS A 131 -18.60 -4.68 9.78
C HIS A 131 -18.72 -3.98 8.43
N ASP A 132 -19.00 -2.67 8.43
CA ASP A 132 -19.07 -1.87 7.21
C ASP A 132 -17.72 -1.23 6.84
N LEU A 133 -16.71 -1.29 7.71
CA LEU A 133 -15.39 -0.70 7.45
C LEU A 133 -14.73 -1.34 6.23
N ALA A 134 -14.12 -0.48 5.41
CA ALA A 134 -13.32 -0.88 4.26
C ALA A 134 -11.83 -0.53 4.48
N PRO A 135 -10.90 -1.15 3.74
CA PRO A 135 -9.47 -0.81 3.80
C PRO A 135 -9.19 0.70 3.62
N GLU A 136 -10.00 1.37 2.80
CA GLU A 136 -9.90 2.81 2.51
C GLU A 136 -10.22 3.68 3.73
N ASP A 137 -10.96 3.15 4.72
CA ASP A 137 -11.29 3.86 5.96
C ASP A 137 -10.14 3.85 6.98
N MET A 138 -9.12 3.00 6.80
CA MET A 138 -8.00 2.85 7.73
C MET A 138 -7.32 4.18 8.08
N PRO A 139 -6.98 5.08 7.12
CA PRO A 139 -6.35 6.36 7.44
C PRO A 139 -7.25 7.25 8.30
N ALA A 140 -8.54 7.33 7.98
CA ALA A 140 -9.52 8.12 8.73
C ALA A 140 -9.70 7.57 10.15
N ARG A 141 -9.69 6.24 10.31
CA ARG A 141 -9.77 5.58 11.61
C ARG A 141 -8.51 5.82 12.44
N ILE A 142 -7.33 5.70 11.83
CA ILE A 142 -6.05 5.98 12.49
C ILE A 142 -6.00 7.43 12.97
N ALA A 143 -6.45 8.37 12.13
CA ALA A 143 -6.51 9.79 12.48
C ALA A 143 -7.45 10.03 13.68
N ALA A 144 -8.65 9.43 13.68
CA ALA A 144 -9.57 9.51 14.82
C ALA A 144 -8.98 8.91 16.10
N ASN A 145 -8.26 7.78 15.99
CA ASN A 145 -7.59 7.17 17.14
C ASN A 145 -6.50 8.07 17.72
N ARG A 146 -5.67 8.67 16.84
CA ARG A 146 -4.65 9.64 17.25
C ARG A 146 -5.25 10.82 17.99
N LEU A 147 -6.34 11.39 17.47
CA LEU A 147 -7.04 12.50 18.13
C LEU A 147 -7.50 12.10 19.54
N ARG A 148 -8.12 10.93 19.68
CA ARG A 148 -8.54 10.41 21.00
C ARG A 148 -7.37 10.24 21.96
N THR A 149 -6.27 9.63 21.51
CA THR A 149 -5.07 9.42 22.34
C THR A 149 -4.43 10.75 22.74
N THR A 150 -4.34 11.70 21.82
CA THR A 150 -3.82 13.04 22.09
C THR A 150 -4.67 13.76 23.12
N TRP A 151 -6.00 13.79 22.96
CA TRP A 151 -6.90 14.43 23.93
C TRP A 151 -6.78 13.81 25.33
N LEU A 152 -6.72 12.48 25.43
CA LEU A 152 -6.53 11.80 26.72
C LEU A 152 -5.17 12.14 27.36
N LYS A 153 -4.12 12.24 26.55
CA LYS A 153 -2.78 12.61 27.02
C LYS A 153 -2.77 14.08 27.48
N GLU A 154 -3.31 14.99 26.69
CA GLU A 154 -3.39 16.42 27.02
C GLU A 154 -4.17 16.66 28.31
N ARG A 155 -5.30 15.98 28.49
CA ARG A 155 -6.08 16.03 29.74
C ARG A 155 -5.26 15.54 30.93
N ARG A 156 -4.58 14.39 30.81
CA ARG A 156 -3.82 13.78 31.92
C ARG A 156 -2.57 14.56 32.29
N ASP A 157 -1.80 14.97 31.29
CA ASP A 157 -0.53 15.65 31.49
C ASP A 157 -0.74 17.10 31.97
N GLY A 158 -2.01 17.56 32.07
CA GLY A 158 -2.39 18.82 32.70
C GLY A 158 -1.65 20.02 32.10
N TRP A 159 -1.36 19.99 30.79
CA TRP A 159 -0.46 20.93 30.11
C TRP A 159 -1.02 22.37 30.12
N LEU A 160 -0.83 23.02 31.26
CA LEU A 160 -0.36 24.38 31.49
C LEU A 160 -0.90 25.47 30.55
N GLY A 161 -2.00 26.09 31.00
CA GLY A 161 -2.19 27.54 30.91
C GLY A 161 -3.30 28.00 29.98
N ARG A 162 -4.53 28.11 30.52
CA ARG A 162 -5.39 29.30 30.36
C ARG A 162 -6.49 29.28 31.41
N GLY A 163 -6.07 29.51 32.65
CA GLY A 163 -6.85 30.33 33.56
C GLY A 163 -6.62 31.80 33.19
N GLU A 164 -7.23 32.27 32.10
CA GLU A 164 -7.65 33.67 32.01
C GLU A 164 -9.09 33.71 32.51
N ILE A 165 -9.22 33.80 33.83
CA ILE A 165 -10.40 34.39 34.46
C ILE A 165 -9.81 35.31 35.53
N GLN A 166 -9.58 36.58 35.17
CA GLN A 166 -9.53 37.67 36.15
C GLN A 166 -10.91 38.34 36.15
N PRO A 167 -11.41 38.78 37.32
CA PRO A 167 -12.62 39.60 37.42
C PRO A 167 -12.44 40.99 36.81
#